data_AF-C7J923-F1
#
_entry.id   AF-C7J923-F1
#
_cell.length_a   1.000
_cell.length_b   1.000
_cell.length_c   1.000
_cell.angle_alpha   90.00
_cell.angle_beta   90.00
_cell.angle_gamma   90.00
#
_symmetry.space_group_name_H-M   'P 1'
#
loop_
_entity.id
_entity.type
_entity.pdbx_description
1 polymer ?
#
loop_
_entity_poly.entity_id
_entity_poly.type
_entity_poly.pdbx_seq_one_letter_code
_entity_poly.pdbx_strand_id
1 'polypeptide(L)'
;MVRQFERTRGRNTLSKLLLMWSLGCMNASAKRGYTQCEPVLSTRYAFEEQLSKLYTRAVFTLFKETLFDSTAFLVNEVSNAMGAYVVTHGKTIRKNPWSQHAFQVTADVESGLYECECKTWIHTGLFCPHIV
;
A
#
# COMPACT_ATOMS: atom_id res chain seq x y z
N MET A 1 51.48 40.37 -12.65
CA MET A 1 51.36 38.95 -12.26
C MET A 1 50.10 38.87 -11.40
N VAL A 2 48.90 38.44 -11.82
CA VAL A 2 48.38 37.57 -12.88
C VAL A 2 47.08 38.19 -13.44
N ARG A 3 46.74 37.81 -14.66
CA ARG A 3 45.80 38.39 -15.63
C ARG A 3 44.34 38.52 -15.16
N GLN A 4 43.69 39.62 -15.53
CA GLN A 4 42.22 39.70 -15.68
C GLN A 4 41.77 38.87 -16.89
N PHE A 5 40.60 38.21 -16.81
CA PHE A 5 39.74 38.00 -17.98
C PHE A 5 38.28 37.79 -17.57
N GLU A 6 37.40 38.58 -18.17
CA GLU A 6 35.95 38.62 -17.95
C GLU A 6 35.21 37.44 -18.63
N ARG A 7 34.00 37.17 -18.09
CA ARG A 7 32.75 36.88 -18.82
C ARG A 7 32.75 35.73 -19.85
N THR A 8 32.11 34.60 -19.52
CA THR A 8 31.20 33.88 -20.44
C THR A 8 30.09 33.12 -19.71
N ARG A 9 28.89 33.19 -20.29
CA ARG A 9 27.67 32.44 -19.94
C ARG A 9 27.82 30.97 -20.34
N GLY A 10 27.34 30.04 -19.52
CA GLY A 10 27.07 28.63 -19.88
C GLY A 10 26.53 27.90 -18.65
N ARG A 11 25.21 27.78 -18.45
CA ARG A 11 24.28 26.80 -19.05
C ARG A 11 24.50 25.37 -18.53
N ASN A 12 24.05 25.11 -17.31
CA ASN A 12 23.79 23.75 -16.82
C ASN A 12 22.40 23.73 -16.16
N THR A 13 21.37 24.05 -16.95
CA THR A 13 19.95 23.90 -16.58
C THR A 13 19.54 22.45 -16.32
N LEU A 14 20.43 21.48 -16.52
CA LEU A 14 20.17 20.05 -16.32
C LEU A 14 20.40 19.57 -14.87
N SER A 15 21.21 20.27 -14.07
CA SER A 15 21.47 19.84 -12.68
C SER A 15 20.31 20.16 -11.72
N LYS A 16 19.57 21.26 -11.97
CA LYS A 16 18.36 21.56 -11.19
C LYS A 16 17.17 20.67 -11.58
N LEU A 17 17.08 20.25 -12.84
CA LEU A 17 16.03 19.33 -13.30
C LEU A 17 16.23 17.89 -12.77
N LEU A 18 17.48 17.42 -12.63
CA LEU A 18 17.74 16.08 -12.09
C LEU A 18 17.40 15.96 -10.60
N LEU A 19 17.52 17.03 -9.82
CA LEU A 19 17.05 17.07 -8.42
C LEU A 19 15.53 17.24 -8.31
N MET A 20 14.87 17.76 -9.36
CA MET A 20 13.40 17.90 -9.41
C MET A 20 12.65 16.60 -9.74
N TRP A 21 13.34 15.53 -10.15
CA TRP A 21 12.70 14.25 -10.49
C TRP A 21 12.78 13.19 -9.39
N SER A 22 13.50 13.43 -8.30
CA SER A 22 13.60 12.49 -7.15
C SER A 22 12.57 12.75 -6.05
N LEU A 23 11.80 13.84 -6.15
CA LEU A 23 10.82 14.29 -5.15
C LEU A 23 9.46 14.49 -5.83
N GLY A 24 8.74 13.39 -6.05
CA GLY A 24 7.34 13.43 -6.44
C GLY A 24 6.46 13.96 -5.30
N CYS A 25 6.39 15.29 -5.16
CA CYS A 25 5.32 15.99 -4.44
C CYS A 25 5.12 17.38 -5.07
N MET A 26 4.55 17.46 -6.27
CA MET A 26 4.05 18.72 -6.82
C MET A 26 2.53 18.72 -6.71
N ASN A 27 2.02 19.24 -5.60
CA ASN A 27 0.73 19.91 -5.43
C ASN A 27 0.68 20.50 -4.01
N ALA A 28 1.41 21.59 -3.79
CA ALA A 28 1.43 22.30 -2.50
C ALA A 28 0.45 23.48 -2.56
N SER A 29 -0.76 23.29 -2.06
CA SER A 29 -1.62 24.40 -1.66
C SER A 29 -1.18 24.85 -0.27
N ALA A 30 -0.65 26.07 -0.18
CA ALA A 30 0.04 26.60 0.98
C ALA A 30 -0.89 26.77 2.21
N LYS A 31 -0.66 25.98 3.27
CA LYS A 31 -1.01 26.33 4.66
C LYS A 31 0.12 25.89 5.61
N ARG A 32 0.47 26.77 6.55
CA ARG A 32 1.59 26.62 7.50
C ARG A 32 1.40 25.39 8.39
N GLY A 33 2.37 24.50 8.39
CA GLY A 33 2.42 23.25 9.15
C GLY A 33 3.31 22.29 8.37
N TYR A 34 4.10 21.45 9.03
CA TYR A 34 4.94 20.44 8.38
C TYR A 34 4.11 19.65 7.35
N THR A 35 4.21 19.99 6.06
CA THR A 35 3.33 19.47 5.01
C THR A 35 3.74 18.03 4.75
N GLN A 36 3.10 17.08 5.44
CA GLN A 36 3.11 15.70 5.00
C GLN A 36 2.56 15.69 3.57
N CYS A 37 3.36 15.27 2.58
CA CYS A 37 2.83 15.04 1.25
C CYS A 37 1.63 14.10 1.34
N GLU A 38 0.59 14.39 0.57
CA GLU A 38 -0.56 13.50 0.49
C GLU A 38 -0.09 12.08 0.14
N PRO A 39 -0.64 11.05 0.81
CA PRO A 39 -0.26 9.67 0.56
C PRO A 39 -0.62 9.29 -0.89
N VAL A 40 0.37 8.82 -1.63
CA VAL A 40 0.14 8.28 -2.98
C VAL A 40 -0.58 6.93 -2.84
N LEU A 41 -1.84 6.91 -3.30
CA LEU A 41 -2.66 5.71 -3.38
C LEU A 41 -2.17 4.84 -4.54
N SER A 42 -2.15 3.53 -4.32
CA SER A 42 -1.73 2.52 -5.29
C SER A 42 -2.89 2.03 -6.15
N THR A 43 -4.10 2.03 -5.59
CA THR A 43 -5.32 1.51 -6.21
C THR A 43 -6.43 2.57 -6.15
N ARG A 44 -7.58 2.28 -6.80
CA ARG A 44 -8.79 3.14 -6.79
C ARG A 44 -9.80 2.74 -5.72
N TYR A 45 -9.39 1.97 -4.72
CA TYR A 45 -10.30 1.50 -3.68
C TYR A 45 -10.64 2.62 -2.70
N ALA A 46 -11.92 2.81 -2.40
CA ALA A 46 -12.38 3.84 -1.48
C ALA A 46 -11.84 3.64 -0.05
N PHE A 47 -11.68 2.39 0.39
CA PHE A 47 -11.11 2.08 1.71
C PHE A 47 -9.63 2.42 1.81
N GLU A 48 -8.87 2.38 0.70
CA GLU A 48 -7.46 2.78 0.70
C GLU A 48 -7.33 4.27 1.03
N GLU A 49 -8.20 5.12 0.48
CA GLU A 49 -8.23 6.55 0.80
C GLU A 49 -8.56 6.78 2.28
N GLN A 50 -9.53 6.05 2.83
CA GLN A 50 -9.90 6.13 4.25
C GLN A 50 -8.73 5.71 5.16
N LEU A 51 -8.07 4.60 4.85
CA LEU A 51 -6.91 4.12 5.60
C LEU A 51 -5.69 5.04 5.49
N SER A 52 -5.54 5.75 4.37
CA SER A 52 -4.47 6.74 4.19
C SER A 52 -4.56 7.92 5.17
N LYS A 53 -5.78 8.22 5.65
CA LYS A 53 -6.07 9.27 6.64
C LYS A 53 -6.02 8.73 8.07
N LEU A 54 -6.37 7.46 8.26
CA LEU A 54 -6.38 6.78 9.57
C LEU A 54 -4.98 6.36 10.01
N TYR A 55 -4.19 5.80 9.10
CA TYR A 55 -2.88 5.24 9.42
C TYR A 55 -1.77 6.28 9.40
N THR A 56 -0.77 6.07 10.25
CA THR A 56 0.51 6.77 10.12
C THR A 56 1.17 6.38 8.80
N ARG A 57 2.02 7.24 8.25
CA ARG A 57 2.69 7.00 6.97
C ARG A 57 3.49 5.68 6.92
N ALA A 58 4.09 5.26 8.03
CA ALA A 58 4.80 3.99 8.13
C ALA A 58 3.83 2.81 8.03
N VAL A 59 2.74 2.85 8.78
CA VAL A 59 1.69 1.82 8.78
C VAL A 59 0.99 1.75 7.43
N PHE A 60 0.73 2.89 6.79
CA PHE A 60 0.14 2.93 5.46
C PHE A 60 1.06 2.33 4.38
N THR A 61 2.39 2.47 4.53
CA THR A 61 3.34 1.82 3.61
C THR A 61 3.29 0.30 3.74
N LEU A 62 3.28 -0.21 4.97
CA LEU A 62 3.10 -1.65 5.24
C LEU A 62 1.75 -2.15 4.71
N PHE A 63 0.69 -1.38 4.90
CA PHE A 63 -0.62 -1.73 4.36
C PHE A 63 -0.59 -1.91 2.84
N LYS A 64 0.09 -1.01 2.10
CA LYS A 64 0.22 -1.15 0.65
C LYS A 64 1.00 -2.39 0.23
N GLU A 65 2.02 -2.77 0.99
CA GLU A 65 2.73 -4.04 0.77
C GLU A 65 1.80 -5.23 1.00
N THR A 66 1.04 -5.23 2.10
CA THR A 66 0.05 -6.30 2.38
C THR A 66 -1.08 -6.35 1.35
N LEU A 67 -1.47 -5.21 0.79
CA LEU A 67 -2.45 -5.10 -0.29
C LEU A 67 -1.91 -5.67 -1.60
N PHE A 68 -0.62 -5.51 -1.87
CA PHE A 68 0.01 -6.14 -3.01
C PHE A 68 0.09 -7.66 -2.81
N ASP A 69 0.49 -8.10 -1.62
CA ASP A 69 0.57 -9.52 -1.27
C ASP A 69 -0.80 -10.21 -1.27
N SER A 70 -1.90 -9.48 -1.01
CA SER A 70 -3.25 -10.04 -1.07
C SER A 70 -3.61 -10.59 -2.46
N THR A 71 -3.04 -10.01 -3.52
CA THR A 71 -3.27 -10.45 -4.90
C THR A 71 -2.74 -11.85 -5.21
N ALA A 72 -1.90 -12.41 -4.33
CA ALA A 72 -1.38 -13.76 -4.47
C ALA A 72 -2.35 -14.85 -4.01
N PHE A 73 -3.44 -14.49 -3.32
CA PHE A 73 -4.42 -15.45 -2.82
C PHE A 73 -5.56 -15.70 -3.82
N LEU A 74 -6.07 -16.92 -3.78
CA LEU A 74 -7.23 -17.41 -4.51
C LEU A 74 -8.37 -17.68 -3.52
N VAL A 75 -9.54 -17.13 -3.81
CA VAL A 75 -10.75 -17.31 -3.01
C VAL A 75 -11.57 -18.43 -3.62
N ASN A 76 -11.89 -19.44 -2.81
CA ASN A 76 -12.79 -20.53 -3.18
C ASN A 76 -14.03 -20.50 -2.28
N GLU A 77 -15.22 -20.62 -2.86
CA GLU A 77 -16.47 -20.67 -2.10
C GLU A 77 -16.70 -22.07 -1.51
N VAL A 78 -17.17 -22.12 -0.26
CA VAL A 78 -17.57 -23.39 0.36
C VAL A 78 -19.02 -23.66 -0.02
N SER A 79 -19.24 -24.68 -0.86
CA SER A 79 -20.53 -25.01 -1.49
C SER A 79 -21.71 -25.23 -0.53
N ASN A 80 -21.45 -25.41 0.77
CA ASN A 80 -22.47 -25.77 1.77
C ASN A 80 -22.74 -24.68 2.82
N ALA A 81 -22.09 -23.51 2.77
CA ALA A 81 -22.31 -22.44 3.73
C ALA A 81 -22.29 -21.07 3.03
N MET A 82 -23.46 -20.42 2.98
CA MET A 82 -23.56 -19.02 2.55
C MET A 82 -22.65 -18.16 3.44
N GLY A 83 -21.78 -17.36 2.82
CA GLY A 83 -20.86 -16.46 3.52
C GLY A 83 -19.56 -17.11 3.99
N ALA A 84 -19.29 -18.38 3.71
CA ALA A 84 -18.02 -19.03 4.04
C ALA A 84 -17.11 -19.16 2.81
N TYR A 85 -15.93 -18.56 2.90
CA TYR A 85 -14.91 -18.54 1.87
C TYR A 85 -13.63 -19.18 2.40
N VAL A 86 -12.95 -19.92 1.54
CA VAL A 86 -11.64 -20.51 1.82
C VAL A 86 -10.61 -19.85 0.94
N VAL A 87 -9.66 -19.17 1.57
CA VAL A 87 -8.62 -18.40 0.90
C VAL A 87 -7.33 -19.22 0.90
N THR A 88 -6.78 -19.47 -0.28
CA THR A 88 -5.59 -20.30 -0.50
C THR A 88 -4.54 -19.53 -1.28
N HIS A 89 -3.26 -19.79 -1.04
CA HIS A 89 -2.21 -19.13 -1.82
C HIS A 89 -2.13 -19.72 -3.23
N GLY A 90 -2.22 -18.88 -4.28
CA GLY A 90 -2.32 -19.33 -5.66
C GLY A 90 -1.04 -19.96 -6.22
N LYS A 91 0.12 -19.61 -5.67
CA LYS A 91 1.41 -20.25 -6.00
C LYS A 91 1.83 -21.18 -4.88
N THR A 92 1.79 -22.48 -5.11
CA THR A 92 2.33 -23.45 -4.13
C THR A 92 3.83 -23.24 -3.96
N ILE A 93 4.24 -22.52 -2.91
CA ILE A 93 5.64 -22.44 -2.52
C ILE A 93 5.94 -23.78 -1.83
N ARG A 94 6.66 -24.67 -2.54
CA ARG A 94 7.02 -26.02 -2.04
C ARG A 94 7.90 -26.01 -0.79
N LYS A 95 8.25 -24.85 -0.24
CA LYS A 95 9.22 -24.69 0.84
C LYS A 95 8.62 -24.64 2.24
N ASN A 96 7.32 -24.38 2.43
CA ASN A 96 6.74 -24.38 3.77
C ASN A 96 5.25 -24.81 3.78
N PRO A 97 4.86 -25.87 4.53
CA PRO A 97 3.46 -26.31 4.62
C PRO A 97 2.52 -25.22 5.16
N TRP A 98 3.03 -24.35 6.04
CA TRP A 98 2.26 -23.22 6.58
C TRP A 98 1.87 -22.18 5.51
N SER A 99 2.68 -22.03 4.46
CA SER A 99 2.36 -21.15 3.33
C SER A 99 1.29 -21.72 2.39
N GLN A 100 0.91 -22.98 2.59
CA GLN A 100 -0.16 -23.68 1.86
C GLN A 100 -1.44 -23.80 2.70
N HIS A 101 -1.43 -23.24 3.92
CA HIS A 101 -2.60 -23.28 4.78
C HIS A 101 -3.75 -22.50 4.13
N ALA A 102 -4.92 -23.14 4.11
CA ALA A 102 -6.14 -22.53 3.64
C ALA A 102 -6.78 -21.78 4.81
N PHE A 103 -6.98 -20.48 4.67
CA PHE A 103 -7.57 -19.66 5.72
C PHE A 103 -9.08 -19.59 5.54
N GLN A 104 -9.83 -19.82 6.62
CA GLN A 104 -11.27 -19.60 6.59
C GLN A 104 -11.57 -18.10 6.75
N VAL A 105 -12.41 -17.59 5.84
CA VAL A 105 -12.96 -16.23 5.87
C VAL A 105 -14.47 -16.35 5.90
N THR A 106 -15.09 -15.70 6.88
CA THR A 106 -16.54 -15.56 6.96
C THR A 106 -16.89 -14.14 6.58
N ALA A 107 -17.74 -13.97 5.57
CA ALA A 107 -18.23 -12.68 5.12
C ALA A 107 -19.75 -12.67 5.25
N ASP A 108 -20.22 -11.83 6.15
CA ASP A 108 -21.63 -11.48 6.24
C ASP A 108 -21.85 -10.18 5.46
N VAL A 109 -22.35 -10.34 4.23
CA VAL A 109 -22.57 -9.24 3.29
C VAL A 109 -23.70 -8.32 3.76
N GLU A 110 -24.69 -8.84 4.50
CA GLU A 110 -25.83 -8.05 4.97
C GLU A 110 -25.41 -7.09 6.09
N SER A 111 -24.58 -7.56 7.03
CA SER A 111 -24.04 -6.72 8.11
C SER A 111 -22.75 -5.98 7.74
N GLY A 112 -22.10 -6.37 6.64
CA GLY A 112 -20.79 -5.85 6.22
C GLY A 112 -19.64 -6.31 7.13
N LEU A 113 -19.83 -7.41 7.87
CA LEU A 113 -18.83 -7.96 8.77
C LEU A 113 -18.00 -9.03 8.06
N TYR A 114 -16.68 -8.83 8.09
CA TYR A 114 -15.71 -9.75 7.51
C TYR A 114 -14.76 -10.23 8.61
N GLU A 115 -14.75 -11.54 8.84
CA GLU A 115 -13.86 -12.17 9.79
C GLU A 115 -12.96 -13.19 9.10
N CYS A 116 -11.65 -13.03 9.29
CA CYS A 116 -10.67 -14.03 8.88
C CYS A 116 -10.09 -14.74 10.11
N GLU A 117 -9.84 -16.04 9.97
CA GLU A 117 -9.12 -16.87 10.94
C GLU A 117 -7.75 -16.29 11.35
N CYS A 118 -7.09 -15.53 10.46
CA CYS A 118 -5.83 -14.84 10.74
C CYS A 118 -5.91 -13.91 11.97
N LYS A 119 -7.11 -13.38 12.26
CA LYS A 119 -7.41 -12.34 13.27
C LYS A 119 -6.39 -11.18 13.31
N THR A 120 -5.71 -10.91 12.20
CA THR A 120 -4.63 -9.91 12.09
C THR A 120 -5.11 -8.53 12.49
N TRP A 121 -6.32 -8.15 12.07
CA TRP A 121 -6.95 -6.88 12.46
C TRP A 121 -7.03 -6.70 13.97
N ILE A 122 -7.40 -7.73 14.72
CA ILE A 122 -7.54 -7.67 16.18
C ILE A 122 -6.18 -7.59 16.86
N HIS A 123 -5.18 -8.29 16.33
CA HIS A 123 -3.86 -8.37 16.96
C HIS A 123 -2.95 -7.18 16.63
N THR A 124 -2.98 -6.67 15.41
CA THR A 124 -2.04 -5.65 14.93
C THR A 124 -2.71 -4.35 14.52
N GLY A 125 -4.04 -4.34 14.34
CA GLY A 125 -4.76 -3.21 13.76
C GLY A 125 -4.48 -3.01 12.27
N LEU A 126 -3.79 -3.95 11.60
CA LEU A 126 -3.56 -3.93 10.16
C LEU A 126 -4.67 -4.71 9.45
N PHE A 127 -4.96 -4.29 8.22
CA PHE A 127 -5.93 -4.99 7.38
C PHE A 127 -5.41 -6.40 7.05
N CYS A 128 -6.27 -7.43 7.17
CA CYS A 128 -5.84 -8.79 6.86
C CYS A 128 -5.82 -8.97 5.33
N PRO A 129 -4.71 -9.44 4.73
CA PRO A 129 -4.60 -9.62 3.28
C PRO A 129 -5.57 -10.66 2.73
N HIS A 130 -6.14 -11.53 3.57
CA HIS A 130 -7.11 -12.54 3.13
C HIS A 130 -8.53 -11.98 2.90
N ILE A 131 -8.81 -10.72 3.26
CA ILE A 131 -10.15 -10.09 3.16
C ILE A 131 -10.23 -9.12 1.97
N VAL A 132 -9.10 -8.72 1.38
CA VAL A 132 -9.04 -7.64 0.37
C VAL A 132 -9.41 -8.12 -1.02
#